data_AF-S4RNS4-F1
#
_entry.id   AF-S4RNS4-F1
#
_cell.length_a   1.000
_cell.length_b   1.000
_cell.length_c   1.000
_cell.angle_alpha   90.00
_cell.angle_beta   90.00
_cell.angle_gamma   90.00
#
_symmetry.space_group_name_H-M   'P 1'
#
loop_
_entity.id
_entity.type
_entity.pdbx_description
1 polymer ?
#
loop_
_entity_poly.entity_id
_entity_poly.type
_entity_poly.pdbx_seq_one_letter_code
_entity_poly.pdbx_strand_id
1 'polypeptide(L)'
;SIVVLDYPYCVVHDLPDLTAESLEAGDETQFCWRNLFSCINLLRILNKLTKWKHSRTMMLVVFKSAPILKRALKVKQATMQLYVLKLLKVQTKYLGRQWRKSNMKTMSAIYQKVRHRLNDDWAFGNAADIDARPWDFQAEECALRASVERFNARRYSGEAACCDYAPVDNCLQSLLGRSTELPSHFCCSYETWLHREVFSQPIRWEELLK
;
A
#
# COMPACT_ATOMS: atom_id res chain seq x y z
N SER A 1 -0.65 -6.97 -20.60
CA SER A 1 -1.80 -7.39 -19.77
C SER A 1 -2.48 -8.55 -20.42
N ILE A 2 -3.17 -9.39 -19.64
CA ILE A 2 -4.13 -10.35 -20.19
C ILE A 2 -5.42 -9.55 -20.37
N VAL A 3 -5.90 -9.41 -21.61
CA VAL A 3 -6.99 -8.48 -21.98
C VAL A 3 -8.29 -8.77 -21.22
N VAL A 4 -8.56 -10.05 -20.91
CA VAL A 4 -9.72 -10.45 -20.09
C VAL A 4 -9.68 -9.91 -18.65
N LEU A 5 -8.50 -9.48 -18.18
CA LEU A 5 -8.26 -8.99 -16.82
C LEU A 5 -8.31 -7.47 -16.69
N ASP A 6 -8.41 -6.73 -17.79
CA ASP A 6 -8.41 -5.27 -17.78
C ASP A 6 -9.85 -4.75 -17.63
N TYR A 7 -10.02 -3.68 -16.84
CA TYR A 7 -11.29 -2.98 -16.75
C TYR A 7 -11.58 -2.26 -18.09
N PRO A 8 -12.82 -2.29 -18.61
CA PRO A 8 -14.03 -2.84 -18.02
C PRO A 8 -14.37 -4.29 -18.43
N TYR A 9 -13.51 -4.97 -19.20
CA TYR A 9 -13.80 -6.27 -19.81
C TYR A 9 -14.22 -7.33 -18.77
N CYS A 10 -13.57 -7.34 -17.60
CA CYS A 10 -13.87 -8.26 -16.50
C CYS A 10 -15.21 -8.02 -15.78
N VAL A 11 -15.92 -6.94 -16.11
CA VAL A 11 -17.21 -6.56 -15.51
C VAL A 11 -18.35 -6.64 -16.53
N VAL A 12 -18.06 -6.37 -17.80
CA VAL A 12 -19.09 -6.24 -18.85
C VAL A 12 -19.41 -7.57 -19.52
N HIS A 13 -18.48 -8.54 -19.52
CA HIS A 13 -18.68 -9.83 -20.17
C HIS A 13 -19.00 -10.92 -19.15
N ASP A 14 -19.96 -11.79 -19.50
CA ASP A 14 -20.28 -12.99 -18.73
C ASP A 14 -19.05 -13.90 -18.67
N LEU A 15 -18.52 -14.06 -17.47
CA LEU A 15 -17.46 -15.03 -17.19
C LEU A 15 -18.10 -16.41 -17.02
N PRO A 16 -17.48 -17.48 -17.54
CA PRO A 16 -18.01 -18.82 -17.37
C PRO A 16 -18.16 -19.17 -15.89
N ASP A 17 -19.30 -19.78 -15.55
CA ASP A 17 -19.59 -20.21 -14.18
C ASP A 17 -18.56 -21.22 -13.69
N LEU A 18 -18.05 -20.97 -12.49
CA LEU A 18 -17.09 -21.84 -11.82
C LEU A 18 -17.84 -22.90 -11.03
N THR A 19 -18.11 -24.05 -11.66
CA THR A 19 -18.66 -25.23 -10.98
C THR A 19 -17.54 -26.21 -10.63
N ALA A 20 -17.79 -27.14 -9.70
CA ALA A 20 -16.82 -28.17 -9.36
C ALA A 20 -16.47 -29.02 -10.60
N GLU A 21 -17.46 -29.31 -11.43
CA GLU A 21 -17.35 -30.08 -12.68
C GLU A 21 -16.53 -29.33 -13.74
N SER A 22 -16.71 -28.01 -13.88
CA SER A 22 -15.95 -27.19 -14.84
C SER A 22 -14.47 -27.02 -14.45
N LEU A 23 -14.17 -27.07 -13.15
CA LEU A 23 -12.80 -27.09 -12.62
C LEU A 23 -12.08 -28.42 -12.85
N GLU A 24 -12.82 -29.53 -12.87
CA GLU A 24 -12.31 -30.88 -13.10
C GLU A 24 -12.14 -31.19 -14.61
N ALA A 25 -12.94 -30.55 -15.47
CA ALA A 25 -12.92 -30.72 -16.92
C ALA A 25 -11.66 -30.20 -17.65
N GLY A 26 -10.71 -29.60 -16.93
CA GLY A 26 -9.35 -29.37 -17.43
C GLY A 26 -9.18 -28.22 -18.44
N ASP A 27 -10.14 -27.30 -18.55
CA ASP A 27 -9.94 -26.09 -19.34
C ASP A 27 -8.95 -25.17 -18.60
N GLU A 28 -7.79 -24.87 -19.22
CA GLU A 28 -6.53 -24.57 -18.51
C GLU A 28 -6.52 -23.35 -17.56
N THR A 29 -7.58 -22.54 -17.45
CA THR A 29 -7.56 -21.32 -16.62
C THR A 29 -8.91 -20.87 -16.06
N GLN A 30 -9.81 -21.77 -15.64
CA GLN A 30 -10.98 -21.33 -14.87
C GLN A 30 -10.60 -21.00 -13.41
N PHE A 31 -10.56 -19.70 -13.08
CA PHE A 31 -10.42 -19.21 -11.71
C PHE A 31 -11.32 -17.99 -11.47
N CYS A 32 -11.80 -17.83 -10.24
CA CYS A 32 -12.58 -16.64 -9.88
C CYS A 32 -11.69 -15.39 -9.87
N TRP A 33 -11.88 -14.50 -10.84
CA TRP A 33 -11.11 -13.24 -10.95
C TRP A 33 -11.20 -12.39 -9.68
N ARG A 34 -12.40 -12.25 -9.10
CA ARG A 34 -12.61 -11.46 -7.88
C ARG A 34 -11.75 -11.98 -6.73
N ASN A 35 -11.68 -13.30 -6.58
CA ASN A 35 -10.85 -13.95 -5.55
C ASN A 35 -9.37 -13.78 -5.85
N LEU A 36 -8.94 -14.03 -7.09
CA LEU A 36 -7.54 -13.85 -7.49
C LEU A 36 -7.06 -12.41 -7.28
N PHE A 37 -7.85 -11.42 -7.74
CA PHE A 37 -7.55 -10.01 -7.60
C PHE A 37 -7.48 -9.62 -6.12
N SER A 38 -8.44 -10.06 -5.30
CA SER A 38 -8.43 -9.84 -3.85
C SER A 38 -7.20 -10.46 -3.20
N CYS A 39 -6.85 -11.71 -3.53
CA CYS A 39 -5.63 -12.36 -3.04
C CYS A 39 -4.36 -11.60 -3.42
N ILE A 40 -4.24 -11.14 -4.67
CA ILE A 40 -3.10 -10.33 -5.13
C ILE A 40 -3.01 -9.03 -4.32
N ASN A 41 -4.13 -8.34 -4.09
CA ASN A 41 -4.13 -7.10 -3.32
C ASN A 41 -3.78 -7.33 -1.85
N LEU A 42 -4.29 -8.39 -1.23
CA LEU A 42 -3.91 -8.78 0.13
C LEU A 42 -2.40 -9.06 0.22
N LEU A 43 -1.85 -9.82 -0.74
CA LEU A 43 -0.41 -10.09 -0.81
C LEU A 43 0.41 -8.80 -1.00
N ARG A 44 -0.07 -7.85 -1.81
CA ARG A 44 0.55 -6.53 -2.01
C ARG A 44 0.59 -5.72 -0.73
N ILE A 45 -0.54 -5.62 -0.03
CA ILE A 45 -0.65 -4.92 1.26
C ILE A 45 0.27 -5.58 2.28
N LEU A 46 0.26 -6.90 2.37
CA LEU A 46 1.13 -7.64 3.28
C LEU A 46 2.62 -7.41 2.99
N ASN A 47 3.01 -7.33 1.70
CA ASN A 47 4.37 -6.94 1.32
C ASN A 47 4.70 -5.52 1.80
N LYS A 48 3.78 -4.55 1.68
CA LYS A 48 4.00 -3.18 2.17
C LYS A 48 4.14 -3.13 3.68
N LEU A 49 3.34 -3.91 4.41
CA LEU A 49 3.38 -3.95 5.87
C LEU A 49 4.69 -4.55 6.41
N THR A 50 5.29 -5.51 5.71
CA THR A 50 6.45 -6.28 6.18
C THR A 50 7.79 -5.82 5.62
N LYS A 51 7.79 -5.13 4.48
CA LYS A 51 9.02 -4.64 3.83
C LYS A 51 9.83 -3.75 4.79
N TRP A 52 11.07 -4.14 5.05
CA TRP A 52 12.00 -3.47 5.99
C TRP A 52 11.50 -3.41 7.44
N LYS A 53 10.57 -4.29 7.82
CA LYS A 53 10.03 -4.38 9.18
C LYS A 53 10.28 -5.78 9.73
N HIS A 54 11.38 -5.93 10.46
CA HIS A 54 11.82 -7.19 11.06
C HIS A 54 10.75 -7.79 11.98
N SER A 55 10.21 -6.99 12.92
CA SER A 55 9.10 -7.35 13.81
C SER A 55 7.93 -8.07 13.09
N ARG A 56 7.37 -7.42 12.08
CA ARG A 56 6.21 -7.92 11.34
C ARG A 56 6.54 -9.15 10.50
N THR A 57 7.75 -9.23 9.97
CA THR A 57 8.23 -10.43 9.27
C THR A 57 8.38 -11.59 10.25
N MET A 58 8.91 -11.34 11.46
CA MET A 58 9.02 -12.35 12.50
C MET A 58 7.64 -12.84 12.96
N MET A 59 6.67 -11.93 13.12
CA MET A 59 5.28 -12.28 13.43
C MET A 59 4.71 -13.26 12.38
N LEU A 60 4.96 -13.03 11.08
CA LEU A 60 4.56 -13.95 10.02
C LEU A 60 5.19 -15.35 10.15
N VAL A 61 6.42 -15.44 10.65
CA VAL A 61 7.10 -16.72 10.88
C VAL A 61 6.53 -17.44 12.09
N VAL A 62 6.26 -16.72 13.18
CA VAL A 62 5.60 -17.25 14.40
C VAL A 62 4.24 -17.85 14.05
N PHE A 63 3.44 -17.16 13.24
CA PHE A 63 2.13 -17.65 12.77
C PHE A 63 2.23 -18.71 11.66
N LYS A 64 3.42 -19.25 11.37
CA LYS A 64 3.65 -20.30 10.37
C LYS A 64 3.05 -19.95 9.00
N SER A 65 3.21 -18.71 8.55
CA SER A 65 2.65 -18.26 7.26
C SER A 65 3.34 -18.89 6.05
N ALA A 66 4.61 -19.30 6.16
CA ALA A 66 5.38 -19.86 5.05
C ALA A 66 4.72 -21.10 4.38
N PRO A 67 4.20 -22.11 5.10
CA PRO A 67 3.38 -23.18 4.52
C PRO A 67 2.15 -22.70 3.72
N ILE A 68 1.47 -21.66 4.18
CA ILE A 68 0.28 -21.09 3.50
C ILE A 68 0.72 -20.43 2.19
N LEU A 69 1.76 -19.60 2.26
CA LEU A 69 2.36 -18.94 1.10
C LEU A 69 2.88 -19.96 0.08
N LYS A 70 3.54 -21.03 0.53
CA LYS A 70 3.97 -22.12 -0.36
C LYS A 70 2.81 -22.79 -1.09
N ARG A 71 1.66 -23.00 -0.42
CA ARG A 71 0.45 -23.52 -1.09
C ARG A 71 -0.07 -22.54 -2.13
N ALA A 72 -0.05 -21.23 -1.83
CA ALA A 72 -0.45 -20.19 -2.78
C ALA A 72 0.39 -20.17 -4.07
N LEU A 73 1.63 -20.65 -4.06
CA LEU A 73 2.45 -20.79 -5.27
C LEU A 73 1.89 -21.78 -6.30
N LYS A 74 0.98 -22.69 -5.90
CA LYS A 74 0.31 -23.62 -6.84
C LYS A 74 -0.57 -22.88 -7.86
N VAL A 75 -1.06 -21.69 -7.51
CA VAL A 75 -1.81 -20.83 -8.44
C VAL A 75 -0.82 -20.30 -9.48
N LYS A 76 -0.97 -20.72 -10.74
CA LYS A 76 -0.06 -20.40 -11.86
C LYS A 76 -0.28 -18.98 -12.42
N GLN A 77 -0.43 -17.98 -11.54
CA GLN A 77 -0.57 -16.58 -11.93
C GLN A 77 0.69 -15.79 -11.52
N ALA A 78 1.35 -15.15 -12.49
CA ALA A 78 2.68 -14.58 -12.33
C ALA A 78 2.77 -13.49 -11.25
N THR A 79 1.79 -12.58 -11.20
CA THR A 79 1.73 -11.49 -10.22
C THR A 79 1.56 -12.00 -8.79
N MET A 80 0.65 -12.95 -8.58
CA MET A 80 0.40 -13.61 -7.31
C MET A 80 1.66 -14.34 -6.85
N GLN A 81 2.24 -15.19 -7.71
CA GLN A 81 3.48 -15.89 -7.41
C GLN A 81 4.61 -14.94 -7.05
N LEU A 82 4.77 -13.81 -7.76
CA LEU A 82 5.80 -12.82 -7.47
C LEU A 82 5.64 -12.23 -6.06
N TYR A 83 4.44 -11.84 -5.65
CA TYR A 83 4.22 -11.27 -4.32
C TYR A 83 4.33 -12.31 -3.20
N VAL A 84 3.94 -13.57 -3.47
CA VAL A 84 4.18 -14.69 -2.56
C VAL A 84 5.68 -14.94 -2.38
N LEU A 85 6.45 -14.99 -3.48
CA LEU A 85 7.90 -15.20 -3.43
C LEU A 85 8.63 -14.06 -2.71
N LYS A 86 8.19 -12.81 -2.85
CA LYS A 86 8.73 -11.68 -2.08
C LYS A 86 8.53 -11.84 -0.57
N LEU A 87 7.36 -12.33 -0.13
CA LEU A 87 7.10 -12.60 1.29
C LEU A 87 7.92 -13.78 1.80
N LEU A 88 8.04 -14.86 1.01
CA LEU A 88 8.89 -15.99 1.37
C LEU A 88 10.37 -15.59 1.44
N LYS A 89 10.84 -14.71 0.56
CA LYS A 89 12.21 -14.16 0.57
C LYS A 89 12.53 -13.52 1.91
N VAL A 90 11.71 -12.58 2.38
CA VAL A 90 12.00 -11.88 3.66
C VAL A 90 11.89 -12.79 4.88
N GLN A 91 11.03 -13.82 4.84
CA GLN A 91 10.92 -14.80 5.93
C GLN A 91 12.06 -15.81 5.98
N THR A 92 12.73 -16.06 4.86
CA THR A 92 13.78 -17.10 4.73
C THR A 92 14.92 -16.92 5.73
N LYS A 93 15.21 -15.67 6.11
CA LYS A 93 16.21 -15.31 7.11
C LYS A 93 15.93 -16.00 8.46
N TYR A 94 14.67 -15.96 8.90
CA TYR A 94 14.20 -16.45 10.20
C TYR A 94 13.81 -17.93 10.22
N LEU A 95 13.51 -18.52 9.05
CA LEU A 95 13.13 -19.95 8.95
C LEU A 95 14.32 -20.90 9.11
N GLY A 96 15.55 -20.38 9.09
CA GLY A 96 16.77 -21.13 9.36
C GLY A 96 17.26 -22.02 8.20
N ARG A 97 18.44 -22.61 8.42
CA ARG A 97 19.19 -23.36 7.38
C ARG A 97 18.49 -24.64 6.94
N GLN A 98 17.91 -25.39 7.87
CA GLN A 98 17.21 -26.66 7.58
C GLN A 98 16.01 -26.45 6.65
N TRP A 99 15.25 -25.37 6.86
CA TRP A 99 14.14 -25.03 6.00
C TRP A 99 14.62 -24.71 4.58
N ARG A 100 15.69 -23.92 4.41
CA ARG A 100 16.25 -23.63 3.08
C ARG A 100 16.64 -24.89 2.31
N LYS A 101 17.29 -25.86 2.98
CA LYS A 101 17.70 -27.15 2.38
C LYS A 101 16.49 -27.94 1.86
N SER A 102 15.43 -28.06 2.67
CA SER A 102 14.21 -28.80 2.28
C SER A 102 13.30 -28.04 1.29
N ASN A 103 13.57 -26.76 1.05
CA ASN A 103 12.75 -25.89 0.19
C ASN A 103 13.50 -25.35 -1.02
N MET A 104 14.45 -26.12 -1.56
CA MET A 104 15.34 -25.67 -2.63
C MET A 104 14.57 -25.15 -3.87
N LYS A 105 13.47 -25.80 -4.28
CA LYS A 105 12.63 -25.31 -5.38
C LYS A 105 12.10 -23.89 -5.14
N THR A 106 11.73 -23.56 -3.90
CA THR A 106 11.30 -22.22 -3.51
C THR A 106 12.48 -21.25 -3.52
N MET A 107 13.63 -21.66 -3.00
CA MET A 107 14.87 -20.87 -3.05
C MET A 107 15.25 -20.51 -4.49
N SER A 108 15.27 -21.48 -5.39
CA SER A 108 15.54 -21.28 -6.83
C SER A 108 14.53 -20.32 -7.47
N ALA A 109 13.24 -20.47 -7.16
CA ALA A 109 12.21 -19.56 -7.68
C ALA A 109 12.39 -18.12 -7.19
N ILE A 110 12.83 -17.92 -5.94
CA ILE A 110 13.17 -16.58 -5.43
C ILE A 110 14.37 -16.02 -6.18
N TYR A 111 15.42 -16.83 -6.41
CA TYR A 111 16.60 -16.40 -7.18
C TYR A 111 16.25 -15.97 -8.61
N GLN A 112 15.36 -16.72 -9.28
CA GLN A 112 14.97 -16.46 -10.66
C GLN A 112 14.01 -15.28 -10.82
N LYS A 113 13.04 -15.13 -9.91
CA LYS A 113 11.89 -14.23 -10.13
C LYS A 113 11.87 -12.97 -9.26
N VAL A 114 12.63 -12.92 -8.17
CA VAL A 114 12.65 -11.77 -7.26
C VAL A 114 13.95 -11.00 -7.42
N ARG A 115 13.86 -9.67 -7.49
CA ARG A 115 15.03 -8.80 -7.60
C ARG A 115 15.94 -8.92 -6.36
N HIS A 116 17.25 -9.02 -6.59
CA HIS A 116 18.29 -9.00 -5.56
C HIS A 116 18.99 -7.65 -5.52
N ARG A 117 19.56 -7.31 -4.37
CA ARG A 117 20.45 -6.16 -4.17
C ARG A 117 21.79 -6.68 -3.64
N LEU A 118 22.86 -5.92 -3.82
CA LEU A 118 24.20 -6.32 -3.36
C LEU A 118 24.25 -6.53 -1.83
N ASN A 119 23.51 -5.72 -1.08
CA ASN A 119 23.44 -5.78 0.38
C ASN A 119 22.28 -6.67 0.90
N ASP A 120 21.76 -7.58 0.08
CA ASP A 120 20.58 -8.39 0.39
C ASP A 120 20.99 -9.70 1.09
N ASP A 121 21.03 -9.70 2.42
CA ASP A 121 21.45 -10.83 3.26
C ASP A 121 20.34 -11.86 3.53
N TRP A 122 19.21 -11.78 2.84
CA TRP A 122 17.99 -12.55 3.11
C TRP A 122 18.17 -14.08 3.19
N ALA A 123 19.15 -14.65 2.48
CA ALA A 123 19.43 -16.09 2.46
C ALA A 123 20.41 -16.54 3.57
N PHE A 124 21.14 -15.60 4.16
CA PHE A 124 22.16 -15.82 5.17
C PHE A 124 21.76 -15.05 6.43
N GLY A 125 20.83 -15.59 7.21
CA GLY A 125 20.48 -15.00 8.50
C GLY A 125 21.67 -14.99 9.45
N ASN A 126 21.93 -13.84 10.08
CA ASN A 126 22.90 -13.77 11.17
C ASN A 126 22.36 -14.52 12.38
N ALA A 127 23.23 -15.08 13.22
CA ALA A 127 22.81 -15.80 14.44
C ALA A 127 21.89 -14.95 15.32
N ALA A 128 22.19 -13.66 15.45
CA ALA A 128 21.37 -12.69 16.19
C ALA A 128 19.92 -12.54 15.65
N ASP A 129 19.71 -12.69 14.34
CA ASP A 129 18.37 -12.59 13.75
C ASP A 129 17.54 -13.85 13.99
N ILE A 130 18.20 -15.00 14.20
CA ILE A 130 17.56 -16.28 14.51
C ILE A 130 17.14 -16.32 15.98
N ASP A 131 17.91 -15.67 16.86
CA ASP A 131 17.61 -15.56 18.28
C ASP A 131 16.60 -14.44 18.62
N ALA A 132 16.29 -13.57 17.65
CA ALA A 132 15.31 -12.51 17.81
C ALA A 132 13.91 -13.08 18.11
N ARG A 133 13.33 -12.65 19.22
CA ARG A 133 12.06 -13.16 19.74
C ARG A 133 10.92 -12.21 19.40
N PRO A 134 9.68 -12.72 19.30
CA PRO A 134 8.53 -11.89 18.91
C PRO A 134 8.28 -10.70 19.85
N TRP A 135 8.59 -10.86 21.13
CA TRP A 135 8.41 -9.84 22.17
C TRP A 135 9.51 -8.78 22.18
N ASP A 136 10.65 -9.01 21.53
CA ASP A 136 11.75 -8.03 21.44
C ASP A 136 11.31 -6.76 20.71
N PHE A 137 10.26 -6.85 19.88
CA PHE A 137 9.69 -5.74 19.11
C PHE A 137 8.40 -5.16 19.69
N GLN A 138 7.96 -5.63 20.86
CA GLN A 138 6.65 -5.27 21.42
C GLN A 138 6.56 -3.77 21.77
N ALA A 139 7.64 -3.19 22.29
CA ALA A 139 7.70 -1.76 22.59
C ALA A 139 7.54 -0.88 21.33
N GLU A 140 8.27 -1.21 20.25
CA GLU A 140 8.18 -0.48 18.98
C GLU A 140 6.78 -0.59 18.35
N GLU A 141 6.18 -1.79 18.34
CA GLU A 141 4.83 -1.99 17.80
C GLU A 141 3.76 -1.28 18.66
N CYS A 142 3.94 -1.23 19.98
CA CYS A 142 3.06 -0.44 20.86
C CYS A 142 3.17 1.06 20.59
N ALA A 143 4.38 1.60 20.45
CA ALA A 143 4.59 3.01 20.12
C ALA A 143 4.00 3.37 18.73
N LEU A 144 4.17 2.48 17.75
CA LEU A 144 3.59 2.64 16.42
C LEU A 144 2.05 2.63 16.48
N ARG A 145 1.46 1.70 17.24
CA ARG A 145 0.00 1.65 17.43
C ARG A 145 -0.54 2.93 18.03
N ALA A 146 0.06 3.42 19.12
CA ALA A 146 -0.33 4.68 19.76
C ALA A 146 -0.21 5.87 18.79
N SER A 147 0.82 5.90 17.94
CA SER A 147 0.99 6.94 16.92
C SER A 147 -0.10 6.89 15.84
N VAL A 148 -0.47 5.69 15.39
CA VAL A 148 -1.56 5.48 14.42
C VAL A 148 -2.90 5.86 15.02
N GLU A 149 -3.19 5.46 16.26
CA GLU A 149 -4.41 5.84 16.99
C GLU A 149 -4.50 7.34 17.18
N ARG A 150 -3.42 8.00 17.59
CA ARG A 150 -3.36 9.47 17.71
C ARG A 150 -3.57 10.17 16.37
N PHE A 151 -3.03 9.63 15.28
CA PHE A 151 -3.29 10.16 13.93
C PHE A 151 -4.76 10.00 13.55
N ASN A 152 -5.34 8.81 13.73
CA ASN A 152 -6.72 8.54 13.37
C ASN A 152 -7.69 9.36 14.21
N ALA A 153 -7.46 9.48 15.52
CA ALA A 153 -8.27 10.30 16.41
C ALA A 153 -8.25 11.76 15.97
N ARG A 154 -7.08 12.31 15.60
CA ARG A 154 -7.00 13.67 15.05
C ARG A 154 -7.72 13.83 13.72
N ARG A 155 -7.62 12.84 12.81
CA ARG A 155 -8.06 13.01 11.41
C ARG A 155 -9.51 12.59 11.15
N TYR A 156 -10.03 11.66 11.94
CA TYR A 156 -11.33 11.02 11.72
C TYR A 156 -12.27 11.13 12.92
N SER A 157 -11.78 11.38 14.14
CA SER A 157 -12.69 11.73 15.24
C SER A 157 -13.10 13.19 15.07
N GLY A 158 -14.40 13.44 14.94
CA GLY A 158 -14.96 14.79 14.71
C GLY A 158 -14.67 15.81 15.83
N GLU A 159 -14.06 15.37 16.93
CA GLU A 159 -13.77 16.16 18.13
C GLU A 159 -12.37 16.81 18.14
N ALA A 160 -11.55 16.57 17.11
CA ALA A 160 -10.17 17.06 17.07
C ALA A 160 -9.86 17.86 15.80
N ALA A 161 -10.69 18.86 15.49
CA ALA A 161 -10.28 19.98 14.65
C ALA A 161 -9.31 20.89 15.44
N CYS A 162 -8.13 20.36 15.80
CA CYS A 162 -7.00 21.23 16.06
C CYS A 162 -6.76 22.03 14.77
N CYS A 163 -6.90 23.36 14.85
CA CYS A 163 -6.86 24.27 13.70
C CYS A 163 -5.64 24.04 12.80
N ASP A 164 -4.51 23.66 13.39
CA ASP A 164 -3.24 23.45 12.70
C ASP A 164 -3.23 22.26 11.72
N TYR A 165 -4.22 21.35 11.82
CA TYR A 165 -4.30 20.14 11.01
C TYR A 165 -5.64 19.97 10.28
N ALA A 166 -6.47 21.02 10.24
CA ALA A 166 -7.66 21.01 9.40
C ALA A 166 -7.24 20.88 7.92
N PRO A 167 -7.97 20.09 7.10
CA PRO A 167 -7.70 20.08 5.67
C PRO A 167 -7.87 21.49 5.13
N VAL A 168 -6.83 22.01 4.48
CA VAL A 168 -6.89 23.31 3.81
C VAL A 168 -7.90 23.23 2.68
N ASP A 169 -8.79 24.22 2.61
CA ASP A 169 -9.74 24.34 1.50
C ASP A 169 -9.01 24.79 0.24
N ASN A 170 -8.64 23.82 -0.59
CA ASN A 170 -7.99 24.06 -1.88
C ASN A 170 -9.00 24.24 -3.03
N CYS A 171 -10.30 24.35 -2.73
CA CYS A 171 -11.32 24.51 -3.75
C CYS A 171 -11.49 25.99 -4.10
N LEU A 172 -11.02 26.40 -5.28
CA LEU A 172 -11.21 27.77 -5.79
C LEU A 172 -12.67 28.20 -5.79
N GLN A 173 -13.60 27.28 -6.09
CA GLN A 173 -15.03 27.57 -6.08
C GLN A 173 -15.56 27.89 -4.67
N SER A 174 -15.00 27.26 -3.64
CA SER A 174 -15.35 27.54 -2.24
C SER A 174 -14.87 28.92 -1.82
N LEU A 175 -13.68 29.34 -2.26
CA LEU A 175 -13.16 30.69 -2.03
C LEU A 175 -13.94 31.77 -2.80
N LEU A 176 -14.19 31.56 -4.09
CA LEU A 176 -14.93 32.49 -4.95
C LEU A 176 -16.42 32.58 -4.61
N GLY A 177 -16.98 31.54 -3.97
CA GLY A 177 -18.36 31.50 -3.51
C GLY A 177 -18.59 32.21 -2.17
N ARG A 178 -17.55 32.69 -1.49
CA ARG A 178 -17.70 33.47 -0.26
C ARG A 178 -18.18 34.89 -0.60
N SER A 179 -19.32 35.28 -0.04
CA SER A 179 -19.78 36.66 -0.11
C SER A 179 -18.85 37.55 0.71
N THR A 180 -18.08 38.40 0.05
CA THR A 180 -17.31 39.46 0.71
C THR A 180 -18.15 40.72 0.75
N GLU A 181 -18.42 41.22 1.96
CA GLU A 181 -19.11 42.51 2.11
C GLU A 181 -18.14 43.63 1.75
N LEU A 182 -18.43 44.33 0.65
CA LEU A 182 -17.66 45.49 0.22
C LEU A 182 -18.20 46.75 0.90
N PRO A 183 -17.33 47.69 1.33
CA PRO A 183 -17.78 48.97 1.88
C PRO A 183 -18.71 49.70 0.90
N SER A 184 -19.73 50.38 1.41
CA SER A 184 -20.75 51.07 0.59
C SER A 184 -20.18 52.09 -0.40
N HIS A 185 -19.03 52.70 -0.07
CA HIS A 185 -18.34 53.68 -0.92
C HIS A 185 -17.40 53.04 -1.95
N PHE A 186 -17.16 51.73 -1.89
CA PHE A 186 -16.24 51.02 -2.77
C PHE A 186 -16.67 51.13 -4.24
N CYS A 187 -17.98 51.11 -4.52
CA CYS A 187 -18.49 51.29 -5.88
C CYS A 187 -18.07 52.63 -6.48
N CYS A 188 -17.99 53.69 -5.66
CA CYS A 188 -17.62 55.03 -6.11
C CYS A 188 -16.09 55.19 -6.28
N SER A 189 -15.28 54.38 -5.59
CA SER A 189 -13.82 54.44 -5.62
C SER A 189 -13.16 53.25 -6.33
N TYR A 190 -13.96 52.40 -6.98
CA TYR A 190 -13.51 51.15 -7.58
C TYR A 190 -12.38 51.35 -8.60
N GLU A 191 -12.52 52.36 -9.47
CA GLU A 191 -11.56 52.65 -10.53
C GLU A 191 -10.21 53.12 -9.96
N THR A 192 -10.25 53.99 -8.95
CA THR A 192 -9.06 54.45 -8.24
C THR A 192 -8.37 53.29 -7.50
N TRP A 193 -9.16 52.40 -6.90
CA TRP A 193 -8.65 51.21 -6.23
C TRP A 193 -7.98 50.24 -7.21
N LEU A 194 -8.59 49.97 -8.37
CA LEU A 194 -8.02 49.13 -9.42
C LEU A 194 -6.66 49.67 -9.88
N HIS A 195 -6.58 50.97 -10.17
CA HIS A 195 -5.33 51.58 -10.57
C HIS A 195 -4.25 51.46 -9.49
N ARG A 196 -4.60 51.71 -8.23
CA ARG A 196 -3.63 51.72 -7.13
C ARG A 196 -3.18 50.32 -6.72
N GLU A 197 -4.12 49.40 -6.53
CA GLU A 197 -3.87 48.10 -5.89
C GLU A 197 -3.70 46.95 -6.88
N VAL A 198 -4.19 47.08 -8.12
CA VAL A 198 -4.11 46.00 -9.13
C VAL A 198 -3.14 46.35 -10.25
N PHE A 199 -3.30 47.50 -10.91
CA PHE A 199 -2.49 47.84 -12.08
C PHE A 199 -1.11 48.40 -11.73
N SER A 200 -0.98 49.15 -10.63
CA SER A 200 0.29 49.77 -10.23
C SER A 200 1.17 48.86 -9.37
N GLN A 201 0.61 47.78 -8.82
CA GLN A 201 1.34 46.83 -7.97
C GLN A 201 1.92 45.70 -8.84
N PRO A 202 3.23 45.42 -8.78
CA PRO A 202 3.80 44.26 -9.47
C PRO A 202 3.28 42.96 -8.83
N ILE A 203 2.69 42.08 -9.66
CA ILE A 203 2.15 40.80 -9.18
C ILE A 203 3.30 39.89 -8.76
N ARG A 204 3.42 39.61 -7.47
CA ARG A 204 4.41 38.68 -6.89
C ARG A 204 3.93 37.23 -7.03
N TRP A 205 4.03 36.69 -8.24
CA TRP A 205 3.64 35.31 -8.56
C TRP A 205 4.31 34.26 -7.66
N GLU A 206 5.50 34.56 -7.13
CA GLU A 206 6.27 33.69 -6.24
C GLU A 206 5.60 33.41 -4.89
N GLU A 207 4.73 34.31 -4.41
CA GLU A 207 4.01 34.14 -3.15
C GLU A 207 2.73 33.31 -3.30
N LEU A 208 2.25 33.13 -4.53
CA LEU A 208 0.97 32.48 -4.84
C LEU A 208 1.07 30.94 -4.90
N LEU A 209 2.30 30.39 -4.93
CA LEU A 209 2.60 28.96 -5.06
C LEU A 209 3.21 28.33 -3.79
N LYS A 210 3.20 29.05 -2.66
CA LYS A 210 3.70 28.53 -1.37
C LYS A 210 2.64 27.77 -0.59
#